data_AF-A0A2H2Z9V2-F1
#
_entry.id   AF-A0A2H2Z9V2-F1
#
_cell.length_a   1.000
_cell.length_b   1.000
_cell.length_c   1.000
_cell.angle_alpha   90.00
_cell.angle_beta   90.00
_cell.angle_gamma   90.00
#
_symmetry.space_group_name_H-M   'P 1'
#
loop_
_entity.id
_entity.type
_entity.pdbx_description
1 polymer ?
#
loop_
_entity_poly.entity_id
_entity_poly.type
_entity_poly.pdbx_seq_one_letter_code
_entity_poly.pdbx_strand_id
1 'polypeptide(L)'
;MDDLAPPSKYVTLVSGDGFEFVVLREAAMVSPIIKGMLDPRSQFVEAQHARCVFQEMSGTVLDKVVEYFHYWYRYKDSEDVPDMDIPVELCLELLAAADYLGLDQ
;
A
#
# COMPACT_ATOMS: atom_id res chain seq x y z
N MET A 1 -23.29 -13.22 15.29
CA MET A 1 -21.98 -13.84 15.47
C MET A 1 -21.41 -13.95 14.08
N ASP A 2 -20.75 -12.87 13.63
CA ASP A 2 -20.28 -12.74 12.26
C ASP A 2 -19.01 -13.57 12.09
N ASP A 3 -19.19 -14.75 11.50
CA ASP A 3 -18.14 -15.71 11.12
C ASP A 3 -17.42 -15.22 9.86
N LEU A 4 -16.82 -14.02 9.93
CA LEU A 4 -15.97 -13.51 8.86
C LEU A 4 -14.65 -14.29 8.91
N ALA A 5 -14.34 -15.00 7.83
CA ALA A 5 -13.07 -15.67 7.64
C ALA A 5 -11.90 -14.71 7.96
N PRO A 6 -10.81 -15.21 8.57
CA PRO A 6 -9.69 -14.36 8.93
C PRO A 6 -9.13 -13.63 7.70
N PRO A 7 -8.75 -12.34 7.81
CA PRO A 7 -8.21 -11.59 6.69
C PRO A 7 -6.98 -12.29 6.09
N SER A 8 -6.88 -12.29 4.75
CA SER A 8 -5.70 -12.85 4.06
C SER A 8 -4.40 -12.22 4.57
N LYS A 9 -3.35 -13.03 4.75
CA LYS A 9 -2.01 -12.56 5.17
C LYS A 9 -1.39 -11.59 4.16
N TYR A 10 -1.70 -11.75 2.89
CA TYR A 10 -1.19 -10.93 1.80
C TYR A 10 -2.32 -10.14 1.13
N VAL A 11 -1.96 -8.99 0.57
CA VAL A 11 -2.84 -8.14 -0.23
C VAL A 11 -2.19 -7.90 -1.58
N THR A 12 -3.01 -7.77 -2.62
CA THR A 12 -2.54 -7.48 -3.98
C THR A 12 -2.82 -6.03 -4.30
N LEU A 13 -1.79 -5.24 -4.56
CA LEU A 13 -1.90 -3.86 -5.04
C LEU A 13 -1.71 -3.87 -6.55
N VAL A 14 -2.60 -3.18 -7.27
CA VAL A 14 -2.64 -3.23 -8.73
C VAL A 14 -2.53 -1.82 -9.26
N SER A 15 -1.58 -1.57 -10.15
CA SER A 15 -1.41 -0.27 -10.79
C SER A 15 -2.37 -0.10 -11.98
N GLY A 16 -2.52 1.14 -12.44
CA GLY A 16 -3.38 1.50 -13.57
C GLY A 16 -2.95 0.91 -14.92
N ASP A 17 -1.67 0.60 -15.05
CA ASP A 17 -1.06 -0.11 -16.19
C ASP A 17 -1.04 -1.64 -16.01
N GLY A 18 -1.63 -2.16 -14.93
CA GLY A 18 -1.93 -3.58 -14.76
C GLY A 18 -0.83 -4.42 -14.10
N PHE A 19 0.20 -3.81 -13.52
CA PHE A 19 1.16 -4.53 -12.69
C PHE A 19 0.55 -4.89 -11.33
N GLU A 20 0.93 -6.06 -10.81
CA GLU A 20 0.41 -6.59 -9.55
C GLU A 20 1.55 -6.81 -8.56
N PHE A 21 1.37 -6.26 -7.36
CA PHE A 21 2.33 -6.33 -6.26
C PHE A 21 1.69 -7.05 -5.08
N VAL A 22 2.21 -8.22 -4.73
CA VAL A 22 1.73 -9.00 -3.58
C VAL A 22 2.56 -8.65 -2.36
N VAL A 23 1.94 -7.99 -1.39
CA VAL A 23 2.63 -7.47 -0.19
C VAL A 23 2.03 -8.03 1.10
N LEU A 24 2.83 -8.04 2.17
CA LEU A 24 2.33 -8.38 3.50
C LEU A 24 1.25 -7.38 3.90
N ARG A 25 0.09 -7.87 4.34
CA ARG A 25 -1.01 -7.01 4.78
C ARG A 25 -0.54 -5.99 5.80
N GLU A 26 0.19 -6.44 6.82
CA GLU A 26 0.68 -5.58 7.91
C GLU A 26 1.57 -4.43 7.41
N ALA A 27 2.39 -4.66 6.38
CA ALA A 27 3.23 -3.61 5.80
C ALA A 27 2.38 -2.57 5.07
N ALA A 28 1.34 -2.99 4.36
CA ALA A 28 0.43 -2.11 3.64
C ALA A 28 -0.54 -1.33 4.56
N MET A 29 -0.76 -1.80 5.80
CA MET A 29 -1.64 -1.13 6.78
C MET A 29 -1.11 0.23 7.28
N VAL A 30 0.11 0.60 6.94
CA VAL A 30 0.62 1.97 7.20
C VAL A 30 -0.22 3.02 6.47
N SER A 31 -0.78 2.68 5.30
CA SER A 31 -1.70 3.58 4.60
C SER A 31 -3.11 3.50 5.20
N PRO A 32 -3.66 4.61 5.74
CA PRO A 32 -5.04 4.67 6.22
C PRO A 32 -6.05 4.40 5.09
N ILE A 33 -5.72 4.78 3.85
CA ILE A 33 -6.58 4.55 2.69
C ILE A 33 -6.64 3.05 2.35
N ILE A 34 -5.50 2.36 2.29
CA ILE A 34 -5.49 0.91 2.07
C ILE A 34 -6.22 0.18 3.20
N LYS A 35 -6.04 0.63 4.44
CA LYS A 35 -6.76 0.09 5.59
C LYS A 35 -8.29 0.24 5.43
N GLY A 36 -8.76 1.39 4.94
CA GLY A 36 -10.17 1.63 4.63
C GLY A 36 -10.71 0.78 3.47
N MET A 37 -9.92 0.64 2.39
CA MET A 37 -10.28 -0.20 1.23
C MET A 37 -10.43 -1.68 1.60
N LEU A 38 -9.65 -2.13 2.59
CA LEU A 38 -9.63 -3.51 3.05
C LEU A 38 -10.49 -3.77 4.29
N ASP A 39 -11.26 -2.79 4.75
CA ASP A 39 -12.18 -2.95 5.87
C ASP A 39 -13.29 -3.95 5.49
N PRO A 40 -13.41 -5.11 6.17
CA PRO A 40 -14.45 -6.10 5.88
C PRO A 40 -15.88 -5.59 6.09
N ARG A 41 -16.05 -4.50 6.84
CA ARG A 41 -17.35 -3.83 7.03
C ARG A 41 -17.71 -2.93 5.87
N SER A 42 -16.75 -2.63 5.00
CA SER A 42 -16.99 -1.84 3.82
C SER A 42 -17.64 -2.68 2.73
N GLN A 43 -18.55 -2.08 1.95
CA GLN A 43 -19.18 -2.76 0.81
C GLN A 43 -18.28 -2.83 -0.44
N PHE A 44 -17.00 -2.46 -0.31
CA PHE A 44 -16.02 -2.49 -1.38
C PHE A 44 -15.61 -3.92 -1.76
N VAL A 45 -15.47 -4.17 -3.07
CA VAL A 45 -15.09 -5.48 -3.65
C VAL A 45 -13.66 -5.86 -3.26
N GLU A 46 -12.84 -4.85 -2.98
CA GLU A 46 -11.45 -4.90 -2.56
C GLU A 46 -11.26 -5.65 -1.24
N ALA A 47 -12.15 -5.43 -0.27
CA ALA A 47 -12.12 -6.10 1.03
C ALA A 47 -12.39 -7.61 0.91
N GLN A 48 -13.23 -8.01 -0.05
CA GLN A 48 -13.58 -9.41 -0.29
C GLN A 48 -12.43 -10.20 -0.95
N HIS A 49 -11.63 -9.54 -1.80
CA HIS A 49 -10.56 -10.19 -2.57
C HIS A 49 -9.15 -9.89 -2.06
N ALA A 50 -9.02 -9.10 -0.98
CA ALA A 50 -7.74 -8.59 -0.51
C ALA A 50 -6.91 -7.93 -1.64
N ARG A 51 -7.60 -7.19 -2.53
CA ARG A 51 -7.03 -6.62 -3.75
C ARG A 51 -7.41 -5.15 -3.85
N CYS A 52 -6.44 -4.26 -3.99
CA CYS A 52 -6.65 -2.82 -4.16
C CYS A 52 -6.16 -2.40 -5.55
N VAL A 53 -6.99 -1.65 -6.28
CA VAL A 53 -6.67 -1.19 -7.64
C VAL A 53 -6.50 0.32 -7.65
N PHE A 54 -5.34 0.80 -8.08
CA PHE A 54 -4.96 2.21 -8.15
C PHE A 54 -4.88 2.64 -9.62
N GLN A 55 -6.01 3.02 -10.20
CA GLN A 55 -6.13 3.34 -11.64
C GLN A 55 -5.25 4.52 -12.08
N GLU A 56 -4.95 5.44 -11.16
CA GLU A 56 -4.19 6.66 -11.43
C GLU A 56 -2.68 6.52 -11.12
N MET A 57 -2.24 5.37 -10.60
CA MET A 57 -0.82 5.12 -10.29
C MET A 57 -0.20 4.21 -11.33
N SER A 58 0.95 4.61 -11.88
CA SER A 58 1.75 3.74 -12.74
C SER A 58 2.41 2.61 -11.94
N GLY A 59 2.82 1.53 -12.62
CA GLY A 59 3.52 0.41 -12.01
C GLY A 59 4.82 0.86 -11.33
N THR A 60 5.55 1.78 -11.95
CA THR A 60 6.81 2.33 -11.39
C THR A 60 6.59 3.11 -10.09
N VAL A 61 5.52 3.91 -10.02
CA VAL A 61 5.17 4.65 -8.79
C VAL A 61 4.71 3.68 -7.71
N LEU A 62 3.85 2.73 -8.07
CA LEU A 62 3.35 1.74 -7.11
C LEU A 62 4.47 0.83 -6.58
N ASP A 63 5.45 0.48 -7.41
CA ASP A 63 6.65 -0.28 -6.99
C ASP A 63 7.43 0.47 -5.90
N LYS A 64 7.64 1.77 -6.07
CA LYS A 64 8.28 2.61 -5.04
C LYS A 64 7.45 2.80 -3.78
N VAL A 65 6.12 2.86 -3.89
CA VAL A 65 5.23 2.83 -2.72
C VAL A 65 5.33 1.49 -1.97
N VAL A 66 5.39 0.39 -2.69
CA VAL A 66 5.57 -0.95 -2.11
C VAL A 66 6.92 -1.07 -1.42
N GLU A 67 7.99 -0.55 -2.03
CA GLU A 67 9.31 -0.44 -1.40
C GLU A 67 9.23 0.34 -0.09
N TYR A 68 8.51 1.48 -0.08
CA TYR A 68 8.29 2.27 1.13
C TYR A 68 7.55 1.48 2.22
N PHE A 69 6.52 0.69 1.89
CA PHE A 69 5.83 -0.14 2.89
C PHE A 69 6.76 -1.16 3.54
N HIS A 70 7.63 -1.79 2.76
CA HIS A 70 8.63 -2.72 3.28
C HIS A 70 9.68 -2.02 4.12
N TYR A 71 10.16 -0.86 3.66
CA TYR A 71 11.09 -0.01 4.37
C TYR A 71 10.52 0.39 5.74
N TRP A 72 9.32 0.97 5.77
CA TRP A 72 8.66 1.38 7.00
C TRP A 72 8.45 0.18 7.93
N TYR A 73 7.93 -0.95 7.44
CA TYR A 73 7.69 -2.13 8.25
C TYR A 73 8.99 -2.68 8.88
N ARG A 74 10.10 -2.64 8.14
CA ARG A 74 11.41 -3.11 8.59
C ARG A 74 12.02 -2.17 9.65
N TYR A 75 11.87 -0.87 9.49
CA TYR A 75 12.60 0.13 10.27
C TYR A 75 11.76 0.89 11.31
N LYS A 76 10.44 0.65 11.40
CA LYS A 76 9.53 1.37 12.33
C LYS A 76 9.94 1.36 13.81
N ASP A 77 10.73 0.36 14.24
CA ASP A 77 11.23 0.22 15.61
C ASP A 77 12.78 0.31 15.68
N SER A 78 13.43 0.81 14.62
CA SER A 78 14.90 0.92 14.52
C SER A 78 15.38 2.34 14.77
N GLU A 79 16.54 2.50 15.40
CA GLU A 79 17.19 3.80 15.61
C GLU A 79 18.09 4.18 14.43
N ASP A 80 18.74 3.20 13.80
CA ASP A 80 19.61 3.38 12.62
C ASP A 80 18.83 3.10 11.34
N VAL A 81 18.11 4.11 10.85
CA VAL A 81 17.29 4.02 9.65
C VAL A 81 18.08 4.53 8.44
N PRO A 82 18.37 3.69 7.42
CA PRO A 82 19.08 4.13 6.21
C PRO A 82 18.18 4.99 5.33
N ASP A 83 18.76 5.88 4.52
CA ASP A 83 17.97 6.63 3.54
C ASP A 83 17.43 5.71 2.43
N MET A 84 16.17 5.92 2.04
CA MET A 84 15.57 5.27 0.88
C MET A 84 15.97 6.02 -0.40
N ASP A 85 16.41 5.29 -1.42
CA ASP A 85 16.75 5.88 -2.71
C ASP A 85 15.50 6.17 -3.53
N ILE A 86 15.24 7.46 -3.78
CA ILE A 86 14.09 7.94 -4.55
C ILE A 86 14.60 8.62 -5.83
N PRO A 87 14.33 8.03 -7.01
CA PRO A 87 14.65 8.65 -8.29
C PRO A 87 13.95 10.01 -8.41
N VAL A 88 14.71 11.03 -8.82
CA VAL A 88 14.23 12.42 -8.91
C VAL A 88 13.06 12.59 -9.88
N GLU A 89 13.00 11.75 -10.91
CA GLU A 89 11.94 11.69 -11.90
C GLU A 89 10.60 11.23 -11.33
N LEU A 90 10.60 10.49 -10.21
CA LEU A 90 9.38 9.97 -9.57
C LEU A 90 8.87 10.86 -8.44
N CYS A 91 9.63 11.86 -8.00
CA CYS A 91 9.31 12.65 -6.80
C CYS A 91 7.92 13.30 -6.82
N LEU A 92 7.49 13.86 -7.96
CA LEU A 92 6.19 14.53 -8.05
C LEU A 92 5.03 13.54 -7.99
N GLU A 93 5.14 12.41 -8.69
CA GLU A 93 4.13 11.36 -8.68
C GLU A 93 4.07 10.65 -7.32
N LEU A 94 5.23 10.42 -6.70
CA LEU A 94 5.31 9.84 -5.35
C LEU A 94 4.74 10.77 -4.28
N LEU A 95 4.93 12.09 -4.42
CA LEU A 95 4.30 13.06 -3.53
C LEU A 95 2.77 12.99 -3.63
N ALA A 96 2.24 12.97 -4.86
CA ALA A 96 0.80 12.81 -5.08
C ALA A 96 0.27 11.46 -4.56
N ALA A 97 1.03 10.38 -4.75
CA ALA A 97 0.68 9.07 -4.23
C ALA A 97 0.72 9.03 -2.69
N ALA A 98 1.68 9.70 -2.06
CA ALA A 98 1.79 9.77 -0.60
C ALA A 98 0.58 10.50 0.01
N ASP A 99 0.19 11.65 -0.52
CA ASP A 99 -1.03 12.39 -0.14
C ASP A 99 -2.28 11.52 -0.35
N TYR A 100 -2.42 10.92 -1.53
CA TYR A 100 -3.54 10.03 -1.83
C TYR A 100 -3.61 8.84 -0.85
N LEU A 101 -2.48 8.27 -0.45
CA LEU A 101 -2.43 7.13 0.47
C LEU A 101 -2.50 7.53 1.94
N GLY A 102 -2.50 8.83 2.25
CA GLY A 102 -2.47 9.39 3.60
C GLY A 102 -1.20 9.05 4.37
N LEU A 103 -0.04 9.09 3.69
CA LEU A 103 1.28 8.78 4.25
C LEU A 103 2.04 10.04 4.71
N ASP A 104 1.46 11.22 4.51
CA ASP A 104 2.05 12.54 4.76
C ASP A 104 1.56 13.21 6.05
N GLN A 105 0.82 12.48 6.91
CA GLN A 105 0.22 12.98 8.16
C GLN A 105 1.01 12.64 9.42
#